data_AF-A0A7S1PBT9-F1
#
_entry.id   AF-A0A7S1PBT9-F1
#
_cell.length_a   1.000
_cell.length_b   1.000
_cell.length_c   1.000
_cell.angle_alpha   90.00
_cell.angle_beta   90.00
_cell.angle_gamma   90.00
#
_symmetry.space_group_name_H-M   'P 1'
#
loop_
_entity.id
_entity.type
_entity.pdbx_description
1 polymer ?
#
loop_
_entity_poly.entity_id
_entity_poly.type
_entity_poly.pdbx_seq_one_letter_code
_entity_poly.pdbx_strand_id
1 'polypeptide(L)'
;MLLPFTLPTDQPTEESEAILLSFYQLLIQRDSSLATERRPNCMNPLHAAMTPPVCSQQFIDSYIDMLVADGADIRAVHNNGWTPLHVAACQGSHCVAASLCRRLTAADINRGRPTDLHPLTPLTVAAVRLDLVAQQLQNDNTGRAVRDRASIRIPNLKTTMRVLLQAGADIAFIPTATERHRRRRQLMLPEYATVLNQLPHDVMATVNAALRPQREMADALTE
;
A
#
# COMPACT_ATOMS: atom_id res chain seq x y z
N MET A 1 4.58 -26.23 -3.40
CA MET A 1 5.90 -25.59 -3.57
C MET A 1 5.70 -24.09 -3.51
N LEU A 2 6.37 -23.38 -2.60
CA LEU A 2 6.48 -21.92 -2.66
C LEU A 2 7.53 -21.60 -3.72
N LEU A 3 7.19 -20.74 -4.70
CA LEU A 3 8.17 -20.25 -5.66
C LEU A 3 9.33 -19.54 -4.92
N PRO A 4 10.58 -19.64 -5.41
CA PRO A 4 11.71 -18.88 -4.86
C PRO A 4 11.43 -17.37 -4.92
N PHE A 5 11.90 -16.64 -3.90
CA PHE A 5 11.62 -15.21 -3.75
C PHE A 5 12.44 -14.37 -4.73
N THR A 6 11.81 -13.36 -5.34
CA THR A 6 12.50 -12.35 -6.14
C THR A 6 13.29 -11.40 -5.24
N LEU A 7 14.60 -11.40 -5.37
CA LEU A 7 15.49 -10.40 -4.80
C LEU A 7 15.38 -9.07 -5.57
N PRO A 8 15.86 -7.94 -5.01
CA PRO A 8 15.97 -6.69 -5.78
C PRO A 8 16.81 -6.83 -7.05
N THR A 9 17.75 -7.78 -7.07
CA THR A 9 18.58 -8.15 -8.23
C THR A 9 17.83 -8.95 -9.29
N ASP A 10 16.66 -9.49 -8.96
CA ASP A 10 15.79 -10.24 -9.87
C ASP A 10 14.74 -9.30 -10.51
N GLN A 11 15.00 -7.99 -10.50
CA GLN A 11 14.16 -7.03 -11.21
C GLN A 11 14.11 -7.42 -12.70
N PRO A 12 12.92 -7.67 -13.25
CA PRO A 12 12.79 -7.95 -14.67
C PRO A 12 13.33 -6.76 -15.47
N THR A 13 14.08 -7.05 -16.54
CA THR A 13 14.47 -6.02 -17.51
C THR A 13 13.24 -5.44 -18.19
N GLU A 14 13.31 -4.21 -18.68
CA GLU A 14 12.21 -3.59 -19.45
C GLU A 14 11.73 -4.49 -20.60
N GLU A 15 12.65 -5.19 -21.27
CA GLU A 15 12.33 -6.17 -22.30
C GLU A 15 11.48 -7.34 -21.76
N SER A 16 11.86 -7.90 -20.61
CA SER A 16 11.12 -9.00 -20.00
C SER A 16 9.75 -8.56 -19.49
N GLU A 17 9.63 -7.32 -18.99
CA GLU A 17 8.35 -6.71 -18.62
C GLU A 17 7.45 -6.48 -19.83
N ALA A 18 8.02 -6.01 -20.95
CA ALA A 18 7.29 -5.84 -22.20
C ALA A 18 6.78 -7.18 -22.76
N ILE A 19 7.62 -8.22 -22.71
CA ILE A 19 7.22 -9.58 -23.09
C ILE A 19 6.08 -10.07 -22.20
N LEU A 20 6.21 -9.93 -20.88
CA LEU A 20 5.18 -10.34 -19.93
C LEU A 20 3.86 -9.59 -20.17
N LEU A 21 3.92 -8.28 -20.42
CA LEU A 21 2.75 -7.47 -20.75
C LEU A 21 2.07 -7.97 -22.04
N SER A 22 2.85 -8.30 -23.07
CA SER A 22 2.31 -8.84 -24.33
C SER A 22 1.59 -10.18 -24.14
N PHE A 23 2.10 -11.04 -23.25
CA PHE A 23 1.41 -12.29 -22.88
C PHE A 23 0.08 -12.02 -22.20
N TYR A 24 0.03 -11.07 -21.25
CA TYR A 24 -1.23 -10.71 -20.60
C TYR A 24 -2.23 -10.12 -21.59
N GLN A 25 -1.79 -9.24 -22.49
CA GLN A 25 -2.63 -8.70 -23.56
C GLN A 25 -3.23 -9.81 -24.42
N LEU A 26 -2.41 -10.78 -24.84
CA LEU A 26 -2.88 -11.90 -25.66
C LEU A 26 -3.89 -12.77 -24.92
N LEU A 27 -3.67 -13.03 -23.62
CA LEU A 27 -4.58 -13.82 -22.80
C LEU A 27 -5.95 -13.13 -22.67
N ILE A 28 -5.95 -11.83 -22.36
CA ILE A 28 -7.16 -11.05 -22.23
C ILE A 28 -7.89 -10.90 -23.58
N GLN A 29 -7.16 -10.71 -24.69
CA GLN A 29 -7.76 -10.70 -26.03
C GLN A 29 -8.45 -12.02 -26.37
N ARG A 30 -7.92 -13.15 -25.91
CA ARG A 30 -8.52 -14.47 -26.14
C ARG A 30 -9.71 -14.74 -25.23
N ASP A 31 -9.67 -14.22 -24.01
CA ASP A 31 -10.73 -14.36 -23.02
C ASP A 31 -10.81 -13.11 -22.14
N SER A 32 -11.68 -12.18 -22.54
CA SER A 32 -11.87 -10.90 -21.84
C SER A 32 -12.51 -11.09 -20.46
N SER A 33 -13.14 -12.25 -20.20
CA SER A 33 -13.66 -12.56 -18.87
C SER A 33 -12.55 -12.68 -17.83
N LEU A 34 -11.31 -12.98 -18.25
CA LEU A 34 -10.15 -13.03 -17.37
C LEU A 34 -9.93 -11.69 -16.67
N ALA A 35 -10.10 -10.55 -17.35
CA ALA A 35 -9.91 -9.23 -16.76
C ALA A 35 -10.90 -8.94 -15.61
N THR A 36 -12.09 -9.55 -15.65
CA THR A 36 -13.17 -9.34 -14.68
C THR A 36 -13.36 -10.52 -13.73
N GLU A 37 -12.55 -11.57 -13.85
CA GLU A 37 -12.70 -12.82 -13.10
C GLU A 37 -12.63 -12.58 -11.58
N ARG A 38 -13.63 -13.09 -10.87
CA ARG A 38 -13.71 -13.05 -9.40
C ARG A 38 -13.57 -14.47 -8.85
N ARG A 39 -12.36 -14.86 -8.46
CA ARG A 39 -12.16 -16.17 -7.82
C ARG A 39 -12.62 -16.20 -6.37
N PRO A 40 -13.32 -17.25 -5.92
CA PRO A 40 -13.56 -17.50 -4.50
C PRO A 40 -12.20 -17.71 -3.80
N ASN A 41 -11.93 -16.97 -2.73
CA ASN A 41 -10.73 -17.11 -1.86
C ASN A 41 -9.40 -16.52 -2.37
N CYS A 42 -9.45 -15.38 -3.07
CA CYS A 42 -8.34 -14.45 -3.39
C CYS A 42 -7.92 -14.46 -4.86
N MET A 43 -7.79 -13.24 -5.37
CA MET A 43 -7.22 -12.80 -6.64
C MET A 43 -8.20 -12.61 -7.81
N ASN A 44 -8.59 -11.34 -8.01
CA ASN A 44 -8.79 -10.78 -9.34
C ASN A 44 -7.39 -10.63 -10.01
N PRO A 45 -7.23 -10.62 -11.34
CA PRO A 45 -5.95 -10.36 -12.03
C PRO A 45 -5.12 -9.20 -11.47
N LEU A 46 -5.77 -8.10 -11.04
CA LEU A 46 -5.13 -6.97 -10.33
C LEU A 46 -4.34 -7.40 -9.09
N HIS A 47 -4.70 -8.52 -8.48
CA HIS A 47 -4.04 -9.08 -7.31
C HIS A 47 -2.84 -9.96 -7.67
N ALA A 48 -2.80 -10.58 -8.86
CA ALA A 48 -1.66 -11.41 -9.27
C ALA A 48 -0.37 -10.59 -9.34
N ALA A 49 -0.47 -9.33 -9.77
CA ALA A 49 0.60 -8.32 -9.75
C ALA A 49 1.05 -7.87 -8.33
N MET A 50 0.38 -8.35 -7.27
CA MET A 50 0.71 -8.02 -5.87
C MET A 50 1.59 -9.07 -5.18
N THR A 51 1.88 -10.18 -5.87
CA THR A 51 2.96 -11.10 -5.49
C THR A 51 4.20 -10.64 -6.25
N PRO A 52 5.29 -10.24 -5.57
CA PRO A 52 6.43 -9.63 -6.25
C PRO A 52 7.00 -10.60 -7.30
N PRO A 53 7.17 -10.11 -8.53
CA PRO A 53 8.40 -9.46 -8.92
C PRO A 53 8.33 -7.95 -8.69
N VAL A 54 9.48 -7.33 -8.52
CA VAL A 54 9.63 -5.88 -8.34
C VAL A 54 9.41 -5.20 -9.70
N CYS A 55 8.19 -5.27 -10.24
CA CYS A 55 7.90 -4.67 -11.53
C CYS A 55 8.02 -3.14 -11.45
N SER A 56 8.48 -2.54 -12.55
CA SER A 56 8.59 -1.10 -12.72
C SER A 56 7.23 -0.43 -12.58
N GLN A 57 7.25 0.87 -12.22
CA GLN A 57 6.02 1.66 -12.17
C GLN A 57 5.31 1.68 -13.53
N GLN A 58 6.07 1.73 -14.63
CA GLN A 58 5.54 1.77 -15.99
C GLN A 58 4.83 0.47 -16.38
N PHE A 59 5.41 -0.67 -16.04
CA PHE A 59 4.74 -1.96 -16.24
C PHE A 59 3.43 -2.03 -15.48
N ILE A 60 3.44 -1.65 -14.19
CA ILE A 60 2.24 -1.70 -13.35
C ILE A 60 1.15 -0.76 -13.88
N ASP A 61 1.52 0.44 -14.33
CA ASP A 61 0.58 1.37 -14.94
C ASP A 61 -0.06 0.77 -16.20
N SER A 62 0.76 0.25 -17.11
CA SER A 62 0.29 -0.36 -18.37
C SER A 62 -0.58 -1.59 -18.13
N TYR A 63 -0.23 -2.40 -17.12
CA TYR A 63 -0.98 -3.58 -16.74
C TYR A 63 -2.36 -3.23 -16.18
N ILE A 64 -2.43 -2.22 -15.29
CA ILE A 64 -3.71 -1.75 -14.74
C ILE A 64 -4.56 -1.09 -15.83
N ASP A 65 -3.96 -0.29 -16.72
CA ASP A 65 -4.69 0.36 -17.81
C ASP A 65 -5.33 -0.66 -18.76
N MET A 66 -4.58 -1.70 -19.13
CA MET A 66 -5.11 -2.83 -19.90
C MET A 66 -6.27 -3.52 -19.19
N LEU A 67 -6.15 -3.81 -17.89
CA LEU A 67 -7.24 -4.45 -17.14
C LEU A 67 -8.49 -3.56 -17.06
N VAL A 68 -8.31 -2.26 -16.83
CA VAL A 68 -9.42 -1.30 -16.76
C VAL A 68 -10.10 -1.13 -18.13
N ALA A 69 -9.32 -1.10 -19.22
CA ALA A 69 -9.86 -1.05 -20.58
C ALA A 69 -10.78 -2.25 -20.87
N ASP A 70 -10.46 -3.40 -20.29
CA ASP A 70 -11.23 -4.64 -20.41
C ASP A 70 -12.25 -4.84 -19.28
N GLY A 71 -12.61 -3.76 -18.57
CA GLY A 71 -13.73 -3.72 -17.63
C GLY A 71 -13.40 -4.11 -16.19
N ALA A 72 -12.12 -4.25 -15.83
CA ALA A 72 -11.73 -4.53 -14.45
C ALA A 72 -12.10 -3.35 -13.52
N ASP A 73 -12.88 -3.65 -12.48
CA ASP A 73 -13.24 -2.68 -11.45
C ASP A 73 -12.15 -2.58 -10.37
N ILE A 74 -11.37 -1.50 -10.40
CA ILE A 74 -10.31 -1.20 -9.42
C ILE A 74 -10.83 -0.90 -8.00
N ARG A 75 -12.15 -0.72 -7.85
CA ARG A 75 -12.83 -0.48 -6.57
C ARG A 75 -13.51 -1.73 -6.03
N ALA A 76 -13.46 -2.84 -6.77
CA ALA A 76 -14.14 -4.08 -6.42
C ALA A 76 -13.71 -4.58 -5.03
N VAL A 77 -14.68 -4.86 -4.17
CA VAL A 77 -14.42 -5.47 -2.87
C VAL A 77 -14.53 -6.98 -2.97
N HIS A 78 -13.59 -7.72 -2.40
CA HIS A 78 -13.76 -9.17 -2.21
C HIS A 78 -14.58 -9.47 -0.94
N ASN A 79 -14.92 -10.74 -0.70
CA ASN A 79 -15.85 -11.20 0.35
C ASN A 79 -15.61 -10.66 1.77
N ASN A 80 -14.41 -10.16 2.08
CA ASN A 80 -14.08 -9.60 3.37
C ASN A 80 -14.05 -8.05 3.36
N GLY A 81 -14.63 -7.40 2.35
CA GLY A 81 -14.65 -5.94 2.22
C GLY A 81 -13.32 -5.28 1.86
N TRP A 82 -12.30 -6.05 1.47
CA TRP A 82 -11.01 -5.50 1.03
C TRP A 82 -11.10 -5.08 -0.43
N THR A 83 -10.60 -3.88 -0.71
CA THR A 83 -10.34 -3.38 -2.07
C THR A 83 -8.94 -3.79 -2.53
N PRO A 84 -8.60 -3.66 -3.83
CA PRO A 84 -7.24 -3.87 -4.31
C PRO A 84 -6.21 -3.03 -3.56
N LEU A 85 -6.56 -1.81 -3.16
CA LEU A 85 -5.66 -0.94 -2.40
C LEU A 85 -5.32 -1.50 -0.99
N HIS A 86 -6.25 -2.20 -0.33
CA HIS A 86 -5.95 -2.89 0.93
C HIS A 86 -4.93 -4.02 0.73
N VAL A 87 -5.05 -4.75 -0.38
CA VAL A 87 -4.14 -5.86 -0.69
C VAL A 87 -2.74 -5.32 -1.03
N ALA A 88 -2.65 -4.26 -1.85
CA ALA A 88 -1.38 -3.57 -2.14
C ALA A 88 -0.70 -3.11 -0.85
N ALA A 89 -1.45 -2.46 0.05
CA ALA A 89 -0.97 -2.01 1.35
C ALA A 89 -0.50 -3.18 2.25
N CYS A 90 -1.20 -4.30 2.22
CA CYS A 90 -0.88 -5.48 3.02
C CYS A 90 0.40 -6.21 2.57
N GLN A 91 0.69 -6.17 1.27
CA GLN A 91 1.87 -6.79 0.67
C GLN A 91 3.07 -5.84 0.62
N GLY A 92 2.85 -4.52 0.69
CA GLY A 92 3.90 -3.53 0.48
C GLY A 92 4.18 -3.26 -1.01
N SER A 93 3.20 -3.51 -1.88
CA SER A 93 3.33 -3.32 -3.33
C SER A 93 3.19 -1.84 -3.69
N HIS A 94 4.22 -1.04 -3.41
CA HIS A 94 4.15 0.42 -3.54
C HIS A 94 3.84 0.89 -4.98
N CYS A 95 4.33 0.20 -6.02
CA CYS A 95 4.03 0.57 -7.41
C CYS A 95 2.53 0.43 -7.72
N VAL A 96 1.93 -0.67 -7.25
CA VAL A 96 0.49 -0.92 -7.39
C VAL A 96 -0.31 0.09 -6.57
N ALA A 97 0.10 0.36 -5.33
CA ALA A 97 -0.54 1.38 -4.51
C ALA A 97 -0.50 2.77 -5.18
N ALA A 98 0.64 3.18 -5.75
CA ALA A 98 0.80 4.46 -6.43
C ALA A 98 -0.07 4.56 -7.68
N SER A 99 -0.13 3.48 -8.45
CA SER A 99 -0.95 3.40 -9.66
C SER A 99 -2.45 3.45 -9.34
N LEU A 100 -2.89 2.70 -8.32
CA LEU A 100 -4.28 2.75 -7.85
C LEU A 100 -4.63 4.12 -7.28
N CYS A 101 -3.77 4.73 -6.46
CA CYS A 101 -4.03 6.05 -5.87
C CYS A 101 -4.23 7.14 -6.92
N ARG A 102 -3.50 7.09 -8.05
CA ARG A 102 -3.70 8.01 -9.18
C ARG A 102 -5.07 7.89 -9.86
N ARG A 103 -5.73 6.73 -9.74
CA ARG A 103 -7.01 6.41 -10.39
C ARG A 103 -8.20 6.42 -9.43
N LEU A 104 -7.95 6.55 -8.13
CA LEU A 104 -8.97 6.47 -7.07
C LEU A 104 -9.29 7.84 -6.49
N THR A 105 -10.51 8.00 -5.98
CA THR A 105 -10.90 9.22 -5.24
C THR A 105 -10.35 9.20 -3.81
N ALA A 106 -10.29 10.35 -3.14
CA ALA A 106 -9.90 10.42 -1.72
C ALA A 106 -10.80 9.55 -0.81
N ALA A 107 -12.09 9.42 -1.14
CA ALA A 107 -13.01 8.54 -0.43
C ALA A 107 -12.68 7.06 -0.61
N ASP A 108 -12.18 6.67 -1.80
CA ASP A 108 -11.75 5.29 -2.07
C ASP A 108 -10.43 4.95 -1.38
N ILE A 109 -9.48 5.90 -1.33
CA ILE A 109 -8.20 5.76 -0.64
C ILE A 109 -8.42 5.54 0.87
N ASN A 110 -9.40 6.26 1.43
CA ASN A 110 -9.75 6.19 2.85
C ASN A 110 -10.85 5.16 3.15
N ARG A 111 -11.31 4.38 2.17
CA ARG A 111 -12.37 3.41 2.37
C ARG A 111 -11.91 2.34 3.34
N GLY A 112 -12.38 2.41 4.58
CA GLY A 112 -12.16 1.37 5.56
C GLY A 112 -13.13 0.21 5.36
N ARG A 113 -12.66 -1.03 5.53
CA ARG A 113 -13.59 -2.16 5.68
C ARG A 113 -14.24 -2.14 7.07
N PRO A 114 -15.52 -2.51 7.20
CA PRO A 114 -16.13 -2.68 8.49
C PRO A 114 -15.43 -3.80 9.27
N THR A 115 -15.08 -3.53 10.52
CA THR A 115 -14.66 -4.50 11.52
C THR A 115 -15.29 -4.12 12.86
N ASP A 116 -15.37 -5.07 13.79
CA ASP A 116 -15.96 -4.86 15.13
C ASP A 116 -15.18 -3.85 15.98
N LEU A 117 -13.96 -3.47 15.56
CA LEU A 117 -13.10 -2.54 16.28
C LEU A 117 -13.11 -1.15 15.64
N HIS A 118 -12.44 -1.03 14.49
CA HIS A 118 -12.26 0.22 13.76
C HIS A 118 -12.17 -0.06 12.26
N PRO A 119 -12.54 0.89 11.38
CA PRO A 119 -12.41 0.72 9.95
C PRO A 119 -10.93 0.46 9.61
N LEU A 120 -10.63 -0.71 9.04
CA LEU A 120 -9.29 -0.99 8.54
C LEU A 120 -9.17 -0.31 7.18
N THR A 121 -8.56 0.87 7.12
CA THR A 121 -8.18 1.55 5.88
C THR A 121 -6.90 0.93 5.30
N PRO A 122 -6.60 1.13 4.00
CA PRO A 122 -5.35 0.67 3.41
C PRO A 122 -4.10 1.12 4.20
N LEU A 123 -4.07 2.38 4.65
CA LEU A 123 -2.97 2.92 5.45
C LEU A 123 -2.79 2.17 6.79
N THR A 124 -3.88 1.93 7.52
CA THR A 124 -3.81 1.17 8.78
C THR A 124 -3.41 -0.29 8.57
N VAL A 125 -3.79 -0.91 7.44
CA VAL A 125 -3.39 -2.27 7.07
C VAL A 125 -1.87 -2.34 6.84
N ALA A 126 -1.27 -1.38 6.13
CA ALA A 126 0.18 -1.33 5.96
C ALA A 126 0.91 -1.21 7.32
N ALA A 127 0.43 -0.33 8.20
CA ALA A 127 1.00 -0.15 9.54
C ALA A 127 0.88 -1.41 10.43
N VAL A 128 -0.28 -2.09 10.40
CA VAL A 128 -0.49 -3.38 11.07
C VAL A 128 0.51 -4.42 10.59
N ARG A 129 0.75 -4.49 9.28
CA ARG A 129 1.67 -5.46 8.68
C ARG A 129 3.12 -5.13 9.01
N LEU A 130 3.49 -3.85 9.02
CA LEU A 130 4.82 -3.41 9.45
C LEU A 130 5.10 -3.80 10.91
N ASP A 131 4.15 -3.55 11.81
CA ASP A 131 4.22 -3.94 13.23
C ASP A 131 4.39 -5.45 13.39
N LEU A 132 3.61 -6.26 12.66
CA LEU A 132 3.74 -7.73 12.69
C LEU A 132 5.10 -8.21 12.21
N VAL A 133 5.62 -7.66 11.11
CA VAL A 133 6.95 -8.04 10.58
C VAL A 133 8.06 -7.58 11.52
N ALA A 134 7.92 -6.42 12.16
CA ALA A 134 8.88 -5.94 13.15
C ALA A 134 8.88 -6.80 14.42
N GLN A 135 7.72 -7.22 14.91
CA GLN A 135 7.60 -8.15 16.05
C GLN A 135 8.22 -9.51 15.75
N GLN A 136 8.06 -10.01 14.51
CA GLN A 136 8.71 -11.25 14.09
C GLN A 136 10.23 -11.18 14.24
N LEU A 137 10.86 -10.02 14.03
CA LEU A 137 12.30 -9.84 14.20
C LEU A 137 12.76 -9.80 15.67
N GLN A 138 11.85 -9.50 16.60
CA GLN A 138 12.16 -9.41 18.04
C GLN A 138 12.14 -10.78 18.74
N ASN A 139 11.70 -11.83 18.06
CA ASN A 139 11.69 -13.18 18.63
C ASN A 139 13.07 -13.83 18.53
N ASP A 140 13.59 -14.36 19.64
CA ASP A 140 14.94 -14.96 19.69
C ASP A 140 15.11 -16.19 18.77
N ASN A 141 14.01 -16.87 18.45
CA ASN A 141 13.99 -18.04 17.57
C ASN A 141 13.81 -17.70 16.07
N THR A 142 14.05 -16.45 15.67
CA THR A 142 13.83 -16.01 14.30
C THR A 142 14.91 -16.54 13.35
N GLY A 143 14.52 -17.55 12.56
CA GLY A 143 15.37 -18.14 11.53
C GLY A 143 15.79 -17.14 10.45
N ARG A 144 16.94 -17.39 9.81
CA ARG A 144 17.56 -16.53 8.79
C ARG A 144 16.59 -16.13 7.68
N ALA A 145 15.83 -17.09 7.14
CA ALA A 145 14.85 -16.83 6.07
C ALA A 145 13.75 -15.83 6.45
N VAL A 146 13.35 -15.76 7.73
CA VAL A 146 12.36 -14.79 8.21
C VAL A 146 12.97 -13.38 8.25
N ARG A 147 14.24 -13.26 8.66
CA ARG A 147 14.96 -11.98 8.66
C ARG A 147 15.20 -11.47 7.24
N ASP A 148 15.61 -12.34 6.33
CA ASP A 148 15.79 -12.00 4.91
C ASP A 148 14.47 -11.55 4.27
N ARG A 149 13.34 -12.17 4.67
CA ARG A 149 12.02 -11.71 4.22
C ARG A 149 11.66 -10.35 4.81
N ALA A 150 11.95 -10.12 6.09
CA ALA A 150 11.64 -8.87 6.76
C ALA A 150 12.47 -7.70 6.22
N SER A 151 13.75 -7.92 5.87
CA SER A 151 14.64 -6.89 5.33
C SER A 151 14.14 -6.34 3.99
N ILE A 152 13.46 -7.15 3.18
CA ILE A 152 12.82 -6.71 1.93
C ILE A 152 11.44 -6.08 2.20
N ARG A 153 10.63 -6.69 3.07
CA ARG A 153 9.24 -6.24 3.29
C ARG A 153 9.12 -4.93 4.05
N ILE A 154 9.99 -4.69 5.04
CA ILE A 154 9.92 -3.49 5.88
C ILE A 154 10.07 -2.21 5.04
N PRO A 155 11.09 -2.05 4.18
CA PRO A 155 11.22 -0.90 3.29
C PRO A 155 10.01 -0.74 2.36
N ASN A 156 9.52 -1.83 1.78
CA ASN A 156 8.38 -1.81 0.86
C ASN A 156 7.08 -1.35 1.53
N LEU A 157 6.82 -1.81 2.75
CA LEU A 157 5.68 -1.37 3.56
C LEU A 157 5.79 0.13 3.90
N LYS A 158 6.98 0.61 4.29
CA LYS A 158 7.23 2.03 4.56
C LYS A 158 7.01 2.90 3.31
N THR A 159 7.55 2.50 2.17
CA THR A 159 7.33 3.18 0.89
C THR A 159 5.86 3.20 0.52
N THR A 160 5.15 2.09 0.73
CA THR A 160 3.70 2.03 0.47
C THR A 160 2.91 2.97 1.39
N MET A 161 3.29 3.08 2.65
CA MET A 161 2.69 4.06 3.58
C MET A 161 2.92 5.49 3.10
N ARG A 162 4.14 5.84 2.65
CA ARG A 162 4.43 7.17 2.09
C ARG A 162 3.58 7.48 0.87
N VAL A 163 3.43 6.52 -0.05
CA VAL A 163 2.57 6.65 -1.24
C VAL A 163 1.11 6.93 -0.84
N LEU A 164 0.58 6.18 0.13
CA LEU A 164 -0.80 6.38 0.60
C LEU A 164 -0.97 7.76 1.24
N LEU A 165 -0.02 8.20 2.07
CA LEU A 165 -0.03 9.51 2.71
C LEU A 165 0.04 10.64 1.68
N GLN A 166 0.91 10.53 0.67
CA GLN A 166 1.01 11.49 -0.45
C GLN A 166 -0.30 11.57 -1.24
N ALA A 167 -1.05 10.47 -1.32
CA ALA A 167 -2.34 10.41 -2.00
C ALA A 167 -3.52 10.89 -1.13
N GLY A 168 -3.27 11.41 0.08
CA GLY A 168 -4.32 11.94 0.97
C GLY A 168 -4.99 10.89 1.87
N ALA A 169 -4.31 9.78 2.17
CA ALA A 169 -4.77 8.86 3.20
C ALA A 169 -4.69 9.50 4.61
N ASP A 170 -5.79 9.40 5.36
CA ASP A 170 -5.95 10.05 6.64
C ASP A 170 -5.39 9.21 7.80
N ILE A 171 -4.59 9.87 8.64
CA ILE A 171 -3.96 9.33 9.84
C ILE A 171 -4.96 9.27 11.01
N ALA A 172 -6.05 10.04 10.96
CA ALA A 172 -7.06 10.14 12.01
C ALA A 172 -7.69 8.77 12.35
N PHE A 173 -7.74 7.84 11.40
CA PHE A 173 -8.28 6.50 11.60
C PHE A 173 -7.33 5.53 12.32
N ILE A 174 -6.13 5.97 12.73
CA ILE A 174 -5.26 5.14 13.57
C ILE A 174 -5.76 5.20 15.01
N PRO A 175 -6.22 4.09 15.58
CA PRO A 175 -6.71 4.10 16.95
C PRO A 175 -5.58 4.49 17.92
N THR A 176 -5.92 4.99 19.11
CA THR A 176 -4.95 5.25 20.20
C THR A 176 -5.32 4.51 21.48
N ALA A 177 -6.41 3.75 21.44
CA ALA A 177 -7.04 3.12 22.60
C ALA A 177 -6.21 2.03 23.27
N THR A 178 -5.28 1.39 22.54
CA THR A 178 -4.43 0.32 23.08
C THR A 178 -2.96 0.61 22.86
N GLU A 179 -2.10 -0.01 23.64
CA GLU A 179 -0.64 0.14 23.50
C GLU A 179 -0.15 -0.33 22.13
N ARG A 180 -0.76 -1.39 21.59
CA ARG A 180 -0.53 -1.84 20.22
C ARG A 180 -0.88 -0.77 19.19
N HIS A 181 -1.95 -0.01 19.44
CA HIS A 181 -2.34 1.09 18.56
C HIS A 181 -1.37 2.27 18.62
N ARG A 182 -0.90 2.65 19.83
CA ARG A 182 0.12 3.70 20.01
C ARG A 182 1.43 3.34 19.30
N ARG A 183 1.90 2.08 19.45
CA ARG A 183 3.09 1.57 18.76
C ARG A 183 2.97 1.68 17.25
N ARG A 184 1.85 1.25 16.67
CA ARG A 184 1.59 1.37 15.22
C ARG A 184 1.58 2.82 14.75
N ARG A 185 1.00 3.73 15.54
CA ARG A 185 1.03 5.17 15.26
C ARG A 185 2.46 5.71 15.25
N GLN A 186 3.29 5.31 16.22
CA GLN A 186 4.71 5.72 16.27
C GLN A 186 5.50 5.26 15.04
N LEU A 187 5.20 4.08 14.48
CA LEU A 187 5.84 3.62 13.24
C LEU A 187 5.49 4.49 12.02
N MET A 188 4.36 5.20 12.06
CA MET A 188 3.91 6.05 10.96
C MET A 188 4.44 7.49 11.01
N LEU A 189 4.67 8.04 12.21
CA LEU A 189 5.07 9.43 12.37
C LEU A 189 6.34 9.82 11.57
N PRO A 190 7.40 8.98 11.50
CA PRO A 190 8.57 9.27 10.68
C PRO A 190 8.26 9.31 9.18
N GLU A 191 7.40 8.41 8.71
CA GLU A 191 7.01 8.35 7.29
C GLU A 191 6.16 9.56 6.93
N TYR A 192 5.27 10.00 7.83
CA TYR A 192 4.51 11.24 7.67
C TYR A 192 5.41 12.48 7.66
N ALA A 193 6.37 12.57 8.58
CA ALA A 193 7.35 13.66 8.58
C ALA A 193 8.17 13.68 7.28
N THR A 194 8.53 12.52 6.75
CA THR A 194 9.24 12.40 5.46
C THR A 194 8.38 12.93 4.31
N VAL A 195 7.09 12.58 4.27
CA VAL A 195 6.16 13.08 3.25
C VAL A 195 6.00 14.61 3.36
N LEU A 196 5.82 15.14 4.57
CA LEU A 196 5.74 16.59 4.79
C LEU A 196 7.02 17.31 4.32
N ASN A 197 8.19 16.77 4.64
CA ASN A 197 9.47 17.37 4.26
C ASN A 197 9.74 17.31 2.74
N GLN A 198 9.00 16.49 1.99
CA GLN A 198 9.07 16.41 0.53
C GLN A 198 8.07 17.32 -0.18
N LEU A 199 7.16 17.97 0.55
CA LEU A 199 6.24 18.94 -0.04
C LEU A 199 7.02 20.21 -0.45
N PRO A 200 6.63 20.86 -1.57
CA PRO A 200 7.21 22.15 -1.96
C PRO A 200 7.12 23.16 -0.81
N HIS A 201 8.15 24.00 -0.67
CA HIS A 201 8.29 24.94 0.44
C HIS A 201 7.04 25.82 0.63
N ASP A 202 6.37 26.21 -0.45
CA ASP A 202 5.16 27.04 -0.44
C ASP A 202 3.94 26.32 0.17
N VAL A 203 3.83 25.01 -0.07
CA VAL A 203 2.79 24.15 0.50
C VAL A 203 3.07 23.91 1.99
N MET A 204 4.34 23.71 2.36
CA MET A 204 4.73 23.59 3.78
C MET A 204 4.54 24.90 4.55
N ALA A 205 4.80 26.04 3.93
CA ALA A 205 4.58 27.35 4.54
C ALA A 205 3.08 27.60 4.80
N THR A 206 2.21 27.24 3.85
CA THR A 206 0.75 27.34 4.02
C THR A 206 0.21 26.39 5.08
N VAL A 207 0.68 25.14 5.12
CA VAL A 207 0.31 24.19 6.19
C VAL A 207 0.79 24.68 7.56
N ASN A 208 2.04 25.15 7.68
CA ASN A 208 2.55 25.69 8.94
C ASN A 208 1.79 26.94 9.39
N ALA A 209 1.42 27.83 8.46
CA ALA A 209 0.59 28.99 8.76
C ALA A 209 -0.82 28.58 9.23
N ALA A 210 -1.43 27.57 8.60
CA ALA A 210 -2.75 27.06 8.98
C ALA A 210 -2.76 26.36 10.34
N LEU A 211 -1.66 25.71 10.73
CA LEU A 211 -1.50 25.02 12.01
C LEU A 211 -1.01 25.94 13.14
N ARG A 212 -0.52 27.15 12.83
CA ARG A 212 0.03 28.10 13.81
C ARG A 212 -0.95 28.45 14.94
N PRO A 213 -2.24 28.77 14.68
CA PRO A 213 -3.19 29.10 15.73
C PRO A 213 -3.47 27.92 16.67
N GLN A 214 -3.40 26.69 16.15
CA GLN A 214 -3.63 25.47 16.94
C GLN A 214 -2.44 25.16 17.86
N ARG A 215 -1.21 25.51 17.45
CA ARG A 215 -0.02 25.40 18.30
C ARG A 215 -0.02 26.44 19.41
N GLU A 216 -0.29 27.70 19.07
CA GLU A 216 -0.39 28.81 20.05
C GLU A 216 -1.46 28.51 21.11
N MET A 217 -2.58 27.93 20.72
CA MET A 217 -3.65 27.53 21.63
C MET A 217 -3.31 26.30 22.49
N ALA A 218 -2.52 25.36 21.97
CA ALA A 218 -2.06 24.20 22.74
C ALA A 218 -1.00 24.61 23.78
N ASP A 219 -0.07 25.50 23.41
CA ASP A 219 0.97 26.00 24.30
C ASP A 219 0.35 26.81 25.47
N ALA A 220 -0.66 27.63 25.19
CA ALA A 220 -1.41 28.40 26.19
C ALA A 220 -2.24 27.54 27.17
N LEU A 221 -2.49 26.27 26.85
CA LEU A 221 -3.19 25.32 27.73
C LEU A 221 -2.22 24.47 28.57
N THR A 222 -0.92 24.56 28.29
CA THR A 222 0.14 23.83 29.00
C THR A 222 0.98 24.71 29.93
N GLU A 223 0.75 26.02 29.96
CA GLU A 223 1.24 26.97 30.98
C GLU A 223 0.21 27.14 32.12
#